data_AF-A0A3D5B5K0-F1
#
_entry.id   AF-A0A3D5B5K0-F1
#
_cell.length_a   1.000
_cell.length_b   1.000
_cell.length_c   1.000
_cell.angle_alpha   90.00
_cell.angle_beta   90.00
_cell.angle_gamma   90.00
#
_symmetry.space_group_name_H-M   'P 1'
#
loop_
_entity.id
_entity.type
_entity.pdbx_description
1 polymer ?
#
loop_
_entity_poly.entity_id
_entity_poly.type
_entity_poly.pdbx_seq_one_letter_code
_entity_poly.pdbx_strand_id
1 'polypeptide(L)'
;MFESLRWMQALTKALITEGKMSKPKKSTKRRIFIGVSMFVLSALLIVIVYLFGPDPMVVDWQKVQRVPNHVELLSKNDSRNPMSDTVALVKYTDDTKTVIDTSPWKVLQFTDMHLTQEDDTNTTTLDNFLAAMKRERPDFVALTGDIITRPQGRARAVQLAEMFEKMGVYWCYCLGNHEGDSEPFTLSREENIKIWAQYPHCLVENEVKKTASGEEVWGLGNTTVNLLGAGYQITQTMVFLDSGNRISTKDYNRLKKAGVTDIEDGCYDFLKQSQITWFEERVRAAAALNENVRSMLFIHIPLVEMSNIKLLEAGSVKPADWYYAYPDNPYYVGNELYGDIIVKNGWHIVGDTASYEDCYCSDYNSGMYDKMVELRKWVNALFCGHDHINNTIFYQDAPVGENTIYLCYGIGSGLQSYNLYSQGLSDTDDYHLRGYQKIMINSDSTFDVYQIRYADTTNEMARIINGEHVDTIYEPNQKASD
;
A
#
# COMPACT_ATOMS: atom_id res chain seq x y z
N MET A 1 -5.40 -17.38 32.08
CA MET A 1 -6.33 -18.52 31.82
C MET A 1 -6.61 -19.40 33.05
N PHE A 2 -5.65 -19.61 33.97
CA PHE A 2 -5.88 -20.43 35.18
C PHE A 2 -6.64 -19.72 36.33
N GLU A 3 -6.58 -18.40 36.43
CA GLU A 3 -7.35 -17.65 37.45
C GLU A 3 -8.84 -17.53 37.10
N SER A 4 -9.18 -17.40 35.81
CA SER A 4 -10.57 -17.35 35.33
C SER A 4 -11.31 -18.68 35.54
N LEU A 5 -10.61 -19.82 35.47
CA LEU A 5 -11.18 -21.14 35.79
C LEU A 5 -11.50 -21.29 37.28
N ARG A 6 -10.68 -20.72 38.17
CA ARG A 6 -10.91 -20.72 39.63
C ARG A 6 -12.14 -19.90 40.01
N TRP A 7 -12.35 -18.76 39.37
CA TRP A 7 -13.55 -17.94 39.55
C TRP A 7 -14.81 -18.67 39.09
N MET A 8 -14.78 -19.35 37.94
CA MET A 8 -15.93 -20.15 37.46
C MET A 8 -16.25 -21.34 38.38
N GLN A 9 -15.24 -22.03 38.91
CA GLN A 9 -15.46 -23.12 39.87
C GLN A 9 -16.02 -22.62 41.22
N ALA A 10 -15.58 -21.45 41.69
CA ALA A 10 -16.12 -20.82 42.90
C ALA A 10 -17.59 -20.38 42.71
N LEU A 11 -17.91 -19.81 41.55
CA LEU A 11 -19.29 -19.42 41.20
C LEU A 11 -20.22 -20.65 41.10
N THR A 12 -19.71 -21.74 40.53
CA THR A 12 -20.45 -23.00 40.38
C THR A 12 -20.71 -23.67 41.74
N LYS A 13 -19.74 -23.62 42.67
CA LYS A 13 -19.95 -24.08 44.06
C LYS A 13 -20.93 -23.20 44.81
N ALA A 14 -20.88 -21.87 44.65
CA ALA A 14 -21.83 -20.96 45.28
C ALA A 14 -23.29 -21.25 44.83
N LEU A 15 -23.48 -21.53 43.53
CA LEU A 15 -24.79 -21.85 42.95
C LEU A 15 -25.35 -23.22 43.39
N ILE A 16 -24.48 -24.19 43.72
CA ILE A 16 -24.90 -25.53 44.17
C ILE A 16 -25.26 -25.55 45.66
N THR A 17 -24.65 -24.68 46.49
CA THR A 17 -24.80 -24.73 47.95
C THR A 17 -26.08 -24.05 48.47
N GLU A 18 -26.74 -23.21 47.67
CA GLU A 18 -28.04 -22.58 48.02
C GLU A 18 -29.27 -23.50 47.84
N GLY A 19 -29.07 -24.79 47.53
CA GLY A 19 -30.14 -25.75 47.21
C GLY A 19 -31.02 -26.24 48.38
N LYS A 20 -30.91 -25.71 49.60
CA LYS A 20 -31.71 -26.14 50.76
C LYS A 20 -32.40 -24.99 51.50
N MET A 21 -33.27 -24.25 50.82
CA MET A 21 -34.37 -23.50 51.46
C MET A 21 -35.64 -23.57 50.60
N SER A 22 -36.79 -23.61 51.26
CA SER A 22 -38.11 -23.87 50.68
C SER A 22 -38.45 -22.94 49.51
N LYS A 23 -38.87 -23.53 48.38
CA LYS A 23 -39.22 -22.78 47.16
C LYS A 23 -40.62 -22.16 47.30
N PRO A 24 -40.79 -20.83 47.25
CA PRO A 24 -42.09 -20.28 46.86
C PRO A 24 -42.33 -20.63 45.38
N LYS A 25 -43.53 -21.07 45.02
CA LYS A 25 -43.93 -21.28 43.61
C LYS A 25 -43.85 -19.94 42.87
N LYS A 26 -42.67 -19.61 42.30
CA LYS A 26 -42.49 -18.46 41.41
C LYS A 26 -43.50 -18.59 40.27
N SER A 27 -44.33 -17.56 40.05
CA SER A 27 -45.40 -17.59 39.04
C SER A 27 -44.83 -17.92 37.66
N THR A 28 -45.58 -18.70 36.87
CA THR A 28 -45.18 -19.14 35.52
C THR A 28 -44.72 -17.96 34.66
N LYS A 29 -45.37 -16.79 34.80
CA LYS A 29 -44.99 -15.54 34.13
C LYS A 29 -43.55 -15.08 34.45
N ARG A 30 -43.11 -15.20 35.71
CA ARG A 30 -41.74 -14.81 36.11
C ARG A 30 -40.69 -15.78 35.56
N ARG A 31 -41.01 -17.08 35.43
CA ARG A 31 -40.11 -18.06 34.80
C ARG A 31 -39.98 -17.84 33.30
N ILE A 32 -41.10 -17.56 32.61
CA ILE A 32 -41.11 -17.20 31.19
C ILE A 32 -40.30 -15.92 30.97
N PHE A 33 -40.51 -14.88 31.79
CA PHE A 33 -39.75 -13.63 31.69
C PHE A 33 -38.24 -13.85 31.83
N ILE A 34 -37.80 -14.59 32.86
CA ILE A 34 -36.37 -14.90 33.05
C ILE A 34 -35.81 -15.70 31.86
N GLY A 35 -36.57 -16.69 31.36
CA GLY A 35 -36.16 -17.49 30.19
C GLY A 35 -36.01 -16.66 28.93
N VAL A 36 -36.96 -15.76 28.65
CA VAL A 36 -36.90 -14.83 27.52
C VAL A 36 -35.73 -13.85 27.69
N SER A 37 -35.52 -13.27 28.87
CA SER A 37 -34.39 -12.38 29.12
C SER A 37 -33.03 -13.07 28.95
N MET A 38 -32.89 -14.31 29.43
CA MET A 38 -31.67 -15.09 29.23
C MET A 38 -31.44 -15.44 27.75
N PHE A 39 -32.49 -15.79 27.02
CA PHE A 39 -32.41 -16.04 25.58
C PHE A 39 -31.97 -14.78 24.81
N VAL A 40 -32.59 -13.63 25.10
CA VAL A 40 -32.22 -12.35 24.49
C VAL A 40 -30.78 -11.97 24.83
N LEU A 41 -30.34 -12.11 26.08
CA LEU A 41 -28.96 -11.85 26.47
C LEU A 41 -27.96 -12.78 25.78
N SER A 42 -28.31 -14.05 25.60
CA SER A 42 -27.45 -15.02 24.90
C SER A 42 -27.38 -14.71 23.41
N ALA A 43 -28.51 -14.35 22.78
CA ALA A 43 -28.56 -13.93 21.38
C ALA A 43 -27.75 -12.64 21.17
N LEU A 44 -27.87 -11.66 22.07
CA LEU A 44 -27.06 -10.43 22.04
C LEU A 44 -25.57 -10.73 22.23
N LEU A 45 -25.20 -11.64 23.12
CA LEU A 45 -23.80 -12.04 23.30
C LEU A 45 -23.24 -12.73 22.06
N ILE A 46 -24.02 -13.60 21.40
CA ILE A 46 -23.62 -14.22 20.13
C ILE A 46 -23.43 -13.16 19.05
N VAL A 47 -24.36 -12.20 18.94
CA VAL A 47 -24.23 -11.07 18.01
C VAL A 47 -23.00 -10.23 18.35
N ILE A 48 -22.70 -9.99 19.62
CA ILE A 48 -21.49 -9.27 20.05
C ILE A 48 -20.23 -10.05 19.68
N VAL A 49 -20.16 -11.35 19.94
CA VAL A 49 -19.00 -12.17 19.56
C VAL A 49 -18.87 -12.27 18.04
N TYR A 50 -19.97 -12.29 17.30
CA TYR A 50 -19.94 -12.29 15.84
C TYR A 50 -19.48 -10.94 15.27
N LEU A 51 -19.92 -9.82 15.86
CA LEU A 51 -19.59 -8.46 15.39
C LEU A 51 -18.21 -7.97 15.88
N PHE A 52 -17.78 -8.41 17.06
CA PHE A 52 -16.56 -7.92 17.75
C PHE A 52 -15.56 -9.03 18.08
N GLY A 53 -15.83 -10.27 17.66
CA GLY A 53 -14.88 -11.37 17.79
C GLY A 53 -13.64 -11.13 16.92
N PRO A 54 -12.49 -11.70 17.30
CA PRO A 54 -11.31 -11.66 16.45
C PRO A 54 -11.57 -12.47 15.18
N ASP A 55 -11.33 -11.85 14.03
CA ASP A 55 -11.46 -12.45 12.70
C ASP A 55 -10.07 -12.52 12.03
N PRO A 56 -9.23 -13.48 12.45
CA PRO A 56 -7.87 -13.61 11.94
C PRO A 56 -7.87 -14.21 10.53
N MET A 57 -6.89 -13.81 9.73
CA MET A 57 -6.57 -14.49 8.47
C MET A 57 -6.05 -15.90 8.75
N VAL A 58 -6.34 -16.82 7.84
CA VAL A 58 -5.70 -18.14 7.79
C VAL A 58 -4.26 -17.96 7.30
N VAL A 59 -3.31 -17.91 8.24
CA VAL A 59 -1.87 -17.77 7.96
C VAL A 59 -1.16 -19.10 8.22
N ASP A 60 -0.45 -19.62 7.21
CA ASP A 60 0.50 -20.71 7.41
C ASP A 60 1.81 -20.17 8.01
N TRP A 61 1.85 -20.11 9.34
CA TRP A 61 3.00 -19.61 10.10
C TRP A 61 4.30 -20.42 9.90
N GLN A 62 4.26 -21.61 9.31
CA GLN A 62 5.46 -22.37 8.97
C GLN A 62 6.15 -21.83 7.70
N LYS A 63 5.38 -21.21 6.80
CA LYS A 63 5.89 -20.53 5.61
C LYS A 63 6.45 -19.13 5.92
N VAL A 64 6.01 -18.51 7.02
CA VAL A 64 6.56 -17.23 7.49
C VAL A 64 7.94 -17.48 8.11
N GLN A 65 9.00 -17.28 7.34
CA GLN A 65 10.38 -17.56 7.75
C GLN A 65 11.20 -16.28 7.79
N ARG A 66 12.24 -16.26 8.65
CA ARG A 66 13.20 -15.15 8.67
C ARG A 66 13.75 -14.94 7.25
N VAL A 67 13.67 -13.72 6.77
CA VAL A 67 14.32 -13.30 5.53
C VAL A 67 15.74 -12.90 5.89
N PRO A 68 16.77 -13.55 5.33
CA PRO A 68 18.16 -13.14 5.56
C PRO A 68 18.37 -11.76 4.94
N ASN A 69 18.46 -10.74 5.79
CA ASN A 69 18.95 -9.41 5.47
C ASN A 69 19.76 -8.88 6.67
N HIS A 70 20.69 -7.98 6.39
CA HIS A 70 21.60 -7.41 7.39
C HIS A 70 21.33 -5.91 7.53
N VAL A 71 20.04 -5.56 7.60
CA VAL A 71 19.58 -4.18 7.71
C VAL A 71 19.44 -3.81 9.18
N GLU A 72 19.92 -2.62 9.53
CA GLU A 72 19.81 -2.02 10.85
C GLU A 72 19.05 -0.70 10.76
N LEU A 73 18.09 -0.51 11.66
CA LEU A 73 17.46 0.78 11.91
C LEU A 73 18.34 1.67 12.79
N LEU A 74 18.67 2.85 12.27
CA LEU A 74 19.25 3.96 13.02
C LEU A 74 18.13 4.89 13.47
N SER A 75 18.00 5.06 14.78
CA SER A 75 17.02 5.99 15.35
C SER A 75 17.34 7.45 14.97
N LYS A 76 16.35 8.33 15.12
CA LYS A 76 16.48 9.79 14.89
C LYS A 76 17.67 10.42 15.63
N ASN A 77 18.03 9.92 16.81
CA ASN A 77 19.13 10.45 17.64
C ASN A 77 20.45 9.68 17.52
N ASP A 78 20.55 8.70 16.61
CA ASP A 78 21.80 7.96 16.41
C ASP A 78 22.86 8.87 15.79
N SER A 79 24.08 8.87 16.34
CA SER A 79 25.19 9.70 15.84
C SER A 79 25.61 9.41 14.39
N ARG A 80 25.25 8.23 13.87
CA ARG A 80 25.52 7.81 12.49
C ARG A 80 24.42 8.26 11.53
N ASN A 81 23.27 8.69 12.04
CA ASN A 81 22.16 9.17 11.23
C ASN A 81 22.38 10.65 10.87
N PRO A 82 22.56 11.00 9.58
CA PRO A 82 22.86 12.37 9.18
C PRO A 82 21.66 13.32 9.29
N MET A 83 20.43 12.80 9.39
CA MET A 83 19.20 13.59 9.41
C MET A 83 18.39 13.29 10.68
N SER A 84 18.58 14.12 11.72
CA SER A 84 18.16 13.81 13.08
C SER A 84 16.66 13.85 13.38
N ASP A 85 15.82 14.24 12.42
CA ASP A 85 14.35 14.24 12.55
C ASP A 85 13.69 13.06 11.82
N THR A 86 14.50 12.23 11.16
CA THR A 86 14.08 11.17 10.23
C THR A 86 14.78 9.86 10.59
N VAL A 87 14.10 8.71 10.49
CA VAL A 87 14.77 7.41 10.70
C VAL A 87 15.61 7.03 9.49
N ALA A 88 16.67 6.25 9.70
CA ALA A 88 17.53 5.80 8.61
C ALA A 88 17.80 4.30 8.68
N LEU A 89 17.93 3.66 7.53
CA LEU A 89 18.32 2.26 7.40
C LEU A 89 19.74 2.18 6.84
N VAL A 90 20.55 1.29 7.40
CA VAL A 90 21.87 0.92 6.88
C VAL A 90 21.93 -0.59 6.68
N LYS A 91 22.50 -1.04 5.56
CA LYS A 91 22.71 -2.45 5.25
C LYS A 91 24.18 -2.81 5.44
N TYR A 92 24.45 -3.98 6.01
CA TYR A 92 25.80 -4.51 6.19
C TYR A 92 26.02 -5.77 5.36
N THR A 93 27.27 -6.17 5.17
CA THR A 93 27.61 -7.41 4.47
C THR A 93 27.24 -8.67 5.26
N ASP A 94 27.18 -8.54 6.58
CA ASP A 94 26.90 -9.62 7.53
C ASP A 94 26.52 -9.06 8.92
N ASP A 95 26.19 -9.95 9.86
CA ASP A 95 25.75 -9.63 11.22
C ASP A 95 26.86 -9.03 12.11
N THR A 96 28.13 -9.00 11.68
CA THR A 96 29.19 -8.32 12.45
C THR A 96 29.03 -6.81 12.42
N LYS A 97 28.26 -6.28 11.44
CA LYS A 97 27.99 -4.84 11.25
C LYS A 97 29.27 -4.00 11.12
N THR A 98 30.32 -4.58 10.54
CA THR A 98 31.63 -3.92 10.40
C THR A 98 31.80 -3.24 9.05
N VAL A 99 31.21 -3.80 7.99
CA VAL A 99 31.32 -3.29 6.61
C VAL A 99 29.92 -2.97 6.10
N ILE A 100 29.70 -1.71 5.72
CA ILE A 100 28.47 -1.28 5.05
C ILE A 100 28.42 -1.92 3.66
N ASP A 101 27.30 -2.57 3.36
CA ASP A 101 27.02 -3.08 2.02
C ASP A 101 26.54 -1.93 1.14
N THR A 102 27.22 -1.74 0.01
CA THR A 102 26.93 -0.69 -0.98
C THR A 102 26.29 -1.23 -2.25
N SER A 103 25.94 -2.53 -2.26
CA SER A 103 25.10 -3.10 -3.30
C SER A 103 23.72 -2.42 -3.32
N PRO A 104 23.04 -2.38 -4.47
CA PRO A 104 21.75 -1.71 -4.57
C PRO A 104 20.77 -2.17 -3.49
N TRP A 105 20.03 -1.22 -2.93
CA TRP A 105 18.95 -1.52 -1.99
C TRP A 105 17.82 -2.20 -2.74
N LYS A 106 17.34 -3.34 -2.23
CA LYS A 106 16.19 -4.04 -2.79
C LYS A 106 14.93 -3.73 -2.01
N VAL A 107 14.04 -2.95 -2.61
CA VAL A 107 12.72 -2.63 -2.07
C VAL A 107 11.67 -3.43 -2.84
N LEU A 108 10.81 -4.16 -2.13
CA LEU A 108 9.57 -4.68 -2.73
C LEU A 108 8.41 -3.76 -2.40
N GLN A 109 7.58 -3.48 -3.40
CA GLN A 109 6.29 -2.82 -3.23
C GLN A 109 5.17 -3.84 -3.44
N PHE A 110 4.25 -3.87 -2.48
CA PHE A 110 2.98 -4.57 -2.59
C PHE A 110 1.83 -3.58 -2.38
N THR A 111 0.72 -3.84 -3.04
CA THR A 111 -0.45 -2.96 -3.03
C THR A 111 -1.70 -3.76 -3.28
N ASP A 112 -2.86 -3.29 -2.81
CA ASP A 112 -4.16 -3.83 -3.20
C ASP A 112 -4.24 -5.35 -2.97
N MET A 113 -3.77 -5.79 -1.80
CA MET A 113 -3.87 -7.20 -1.39
C MET A 113 -5.31 -7.58 -1.03
N HIS A 114 -6.11 -6.61 -0.57
CA HIS A 114 -7.49 -6.78 -0.12
C HIS A 114 -7.69 -8.03 0.76
N LEU A 115 -6.92 -8.13 1.84
CA LEU A 115 -7.05 -9.23 2.79
C LEU A 115 -8.34 -9.05 3.60
N THR A 116 -9.39 -9.77 3.21
CA THR A 116 -10.76 -9.63 3.76
C THR A 116 -11.17 -10.82 4.65
N GLN A 117 -12.47 -11.04 4.89
CA GLN A 117 -13.00 -12.19 5.63
C GLN A 117 -13.11 -13.47 4.79
N GLU A 118 -12.86 -13.40 3.48
CA GLU A 118 -12.94 -14.55 2.57
C GLU A 118 -11.60 -15.32 2.59
N ASP A 119 -11.63 -16.63 2.83
CA ASP A 119 -10.42 -17.39 3.21
C ASP A 119 -9.58 -17.89 2.03
N ASP A 120 -10.18 -18.31 0.92
CA ASP A 120 -9.45 -19.05 -0.15
C ASP A 120 -8.52 -18.14 -0.98
N THR A 121 -9.01 -16.96 -1.37
CA THR A 121 -8.27 -15.92 -2.11
C THR A 121 -7.21 -15.25 -1.24
N ASN A 122 -7.50 -15.05 0.05
CA ASN A 122 -6.55 -14.55 1.04
C ASN A 122 -5.36 -15.52 1.19
N THR A 123 -5.63 -16.82 1.32
CA THR A 123 -4.59 -17.83 1.49
C THR A 123 -3.62 -17.82 0.31
N THR A 124 -4.14 -17.76 -0.92
CA THR A 124 -3.32 -17.71 -2.14
C THR A 124 -2.54 -16.39 -2.24
N THR A 125 -3.17 -15.26 -1.89
CA THR A 125 -2.50 -13.95 -1.83
C THR A 125 -1.33 -13.94 -0.85
N LEU A 126 -1.53 -14.49 0.36
CA LEU A 126 -0.49 -14.62 1.37
C LEU A 126 0.62 -15.58 0.94
N ASP A 127 0.29 -16.70 0.32
CA ASP A 127 1.28 -17.64 -0.22
C ASP A 127 2.16 -16.99 -1.29
N ASN A 128 1.57 -16.21 -2.20
CA ASN A 128 2.29 -15.45 -3.21
C ASN A 128 3.20 -14.38 -2.60
N PHE A 129 2.70 -13.63 -1.60
CA PHE A 129 3.48 -12.66 -0.84
C PHE A 129 4.68 -13.34 -0.16
N LEU A 130 4.47 -14.42 0.59
CA LEU A 130 5.54 -15.14 1.28
C LEU A 130 6.55 -15.77 0.31
N ALA A 131 6.08 -16.27 -0.84
CA ALA A 131 6.96 -16.76 -1.91
C ALA A 131 7.83 -15.64 -2.49
N ALA A 132 7.28 -14.44 -2.72
CA ALA A 132 8.03 -13.27 -3.16
C ALA A 132 9.08 -12.84 -2.12
N MET A 133 8.70 -12.76 -0.84
CA MET A 133 9.63 -12.45 0.26
C MET A 133 10.79 -13.44 0.32
N LYS A 134 10.51 -14.74 0.14
CA LYS A 134 11.53 -15.80 0.13
C LYS A 134 12.44 -15.76 -1.10
N ARG A 135 11.87 -15.52 -2.29
CA ARG A 135 12.62 -15.43 -3.56
C ARG A 135 13.54 -14.23 -3.56
N GLU A 136 12.99 -13.07 -3.24
CA GLU A 136 13.68 -11.80 -3.46
C GLU A 136 14.60 -11.42 -2.32
N ARG A 137 14.26 -11.80 -1.09
CA ARG A 137 14.97 -11.40 0.14
C ARG A 137 15.18 -9.88 0.21
N PRO A 138 14.10 -9.09 0.33
CA PRO A 138 14.21 -7.65 0.34
C PRO A 138 14.96 -7.09 1.56
N ASP A 139 15.54 -5.93 1.33
CA ASP A 139 16.09 -5.08 2.38
C ASP A 139 14.98 -4.27 3.07
N PHE A 140 13.92 -3.94 2.32
CA PHE A 140 12.79 -3.15 2.79
C PHE A 140 11.50 -3.46 2.00
N VAL A 141 10.34 -3.27 2.64
CA VAL A 141 9.03 -3.42 1.98
C VAL A 141 8.19 -2.15 2.08
N ALA A 142 7.72 -1.65 0.94
CA ALA A 142 6.74 -0.58 0.84
C ALA A 142 5.35 -1.18 0.62
N LEU A 143 4.36 -0.80 1.44
CA LEU A 143 2.96 -1.16 1.27
C LEU A 143 2.18 0.09 0.85
N THR A 144 1.71 0.14 -0.39
CA THR A 144 1.04 1.34 -0.94
C THR A 144 -0.49 1.24 -0.89
N GLY A 145 -1.02 0.83 0.27
CA GLY A 145 -2.45 0.86 0.58
C GLY A 145 -3.26 -0.34 0.13
N ASP A 146 -4.49 -0.41 0.65
CA ASP A 146 -5.50 -1.45 0.39
C ASP A 146 -4.99 -2.88 0.64
N ILE A 147 -4.20 -3.04 1.71
CA ILE A 147 -3.71 -4.35 2.13
C ILE A 147 -4.75 -5.05 2.98
N ILE A 148 -5.37 -4.35 3.95
CA ILE A 148 -6.38 -4.91 4.85
C ILE A 148 -7.65 -4.11 4.69
N THR A 149 -8.66 -4.73 4.08
CA THR A 149 -9.92 -4.09 3.73
C THR A 149 -11.09 -4.77 4.45
N ARG A 150 -12.24 -4.09 4.56
CA ARG A 150 -13.51 -4.59 5.16
C ARG A 150 -13.53 -4.73 6.71
N PRO A 151 -14.71 -5.02 7.32
CA PRO A 151 -14.87 -5.10 8.78
C PRO A 151 -13.94 -6.08 9.51
N GLN A 152 -13.70 -5.79 10.80
CA GLN A 152 -12.95 -6.63 11.73
C GLN A 152 -11.43 -6.78 11.43
N GLY A 153 -10.82 -5.79 10.78
CA GLY A 153 -9.40 -5.79 10.41
C GLY A 153 -8.37 -5.83 11.55
N ARG A 154 -8.77 -5.75 12.84
CA ARG A 154 -7.81 -5.70 13.97
C ARG A 154 -6.92 -6.93 14.06
N ALA A 155 -7.50 -8.12 13.99
CA ALA A 155 -6.72 -9.36 14.05
C ALA A 155 -5.77 -9.45 12.84
N ARG A 156 -6.24 -9.10 11.64
CA ARG A 156 -5.42 -9.06 10.43
C ARG A 156 -4.28 -8.05 10.51
N ALA A 157 -4.54 -6.85 11.02
CA ALA A 157 -3.54 -5.80 11.20
C ALA A 157 -2.42 -6.24 12.14
N VAL A 158 -2.78 -6.94 13.23
CA VAL A 158 -1.83 -7.57 14.14
C VAL A 158 -1.05 -8.68 13.43
N GLN A 159 -1.72 -9.61 12.73
CA GLN A 159 -1.05 -10.71 12.04
C GLN A 159 -0.11 -10.23 10.94
N LEU A 160 -0.46 -9.18 10.19
CA LEU A 160 0.42 -8.56 9.20
C LEU A 160 1.72 -8.09 9.84
N ALA A 161 1.63 -7.34 10.95
CA ALA A 161 2.81 -6.88 11.67
C ALA A 161 3.61 -8.05 12.27
N GLU A 162 2.95 -9.04 12.86
CA GLU A 162 3.61 -10.26 13.38
C GLU A 162 4.34 -11.06 12.29
N MET A 163 3.81 -11.10 11.07
CA MET A 163 4.50 -11.70 9.93
C MET A 163 5.80 -10.95 9.62
N PHE A 164 5.78 -9.62 9.56
CA PHE A 164 6.98 -8.82 9.34
C PHE A 164 8.00 -8.95 10.49
N GLU A 165 7.55 -9.00 11.74
CA GLU A 165 8.46 -9.25 12.88
C GLU A 165 9.13 -10.62 12.78
N LYS A 166 8.37 -11.65 12.40
CA LYS A 166 8.92 -13.00 12.24
C LYS A 166 9.88 -13.10 11.05
N MET A 167 9.57 -12.41 9.95
CA MET A 167 10.47 -12.29 8.79
C MET A 167 11.68 -11.42 9.09
N GLY A 168 11.55 -10.45 10.01
CA GLY A 168 12.60 -9.50 10.38
C GLY A 168 12.94 -8.50 9.30
N VAL A 169 11.93 -8.05 8.53
CA VAL A 169 12.09 -7.12 7.42
C VAL A 169 11.43 -5.81 7.79
N TYR A 170 12.16 -4.70 7.64
CA TYR A 170 11.60 -3.37 7.84
C TYR A 170 10.59 -3.01 6.75
N TRP A 171 9.51 -2.35 7.14
CA TRP A 171 8.43 -1.99 6.23
C TRP A 171 7.79 -0.66 6.59
N CYS A 172 7.17 -0.01 5.59
CA CYS A 172 6.36 1.20 5.79
C CYS A 172 5.07 1.10 4.98
N TYR A 173 4.04 1.81 5.43
CA TYR A 173 2.67 1.72 4.91
C TYR A 173 2.15 3.11 4.51
N CYS A 174 1.54 3.21 3.33
CA CYS A 174 0.63 4.30 2.97
C CYS A 174 -0.81 3.80 3.12
N LEU A 175 -1.67 4.55 3.80
CA LEU A 175 -3.08 4.19 3.87
C LEU A 175 -3.73 4.35 2.49
N GLY A 176 -4.39 3.30 2.04
CA GLY A 176 -5.29 3.33 0.89
C GLY A 176 -6.69 3.75 1.25
N ASN A 177 -7.58 3.84 0.25
CA ASN A 177 -8.92 4.37 0.48
C ASN A 177 -9.83 3.36 1.20
N HIS A 178 -9.50 2.07 1.16
CA HIS A 178 -10.25 1.01 1.82
C HIS A 178 -9.80 0.79 3.28
N GLU A 179 -8.64 1.30 3.71
CA GLU A 179 -8.31 1.29 5.14
C GLU A 179 -9.30 2.17 5.94
N GLY A 180 -10.14 1.51 6.73
CA GLY A 180 -11.14 2.15 7.59
C GLY A 180 -12.46 2.51 6.90
N ASP A 181 -12.80 1.84 5.80
CA ASP A 181 -13.92 2.17 4.91
C ASP A 181 -15.30 1.57 5.28
N SER A 182 -15.48 0.92 6.42
CA SER A 182 -16.73 0.21 6.75
C SER A 182 -17.22 0.43 8.19
N GLU A 183 -17.49 1.69 8.53
CA GLU A 183 -18.16 2.10 9.77
C GLU A 183 -19.56 1.44 9.90
N PRO A 184 -20.02 1.06 11.11
CA PRO A 184 -19.42 1.29 12.43
C PRO A 184 -18.60 0.10 12.97
N PHE A 185 -18.30 -0.92 12.15
CA PHE A 185 -17.73 -2.20 12.60
C PHE A 185 -16.31 -2.47 12.08
N THR A 186 -15.61 -1.41 11.62
CA THR A 186 -14.22 -1.47 11.15
C THR A 186 -13.20 -1.00 12.16
N LEU A 187 -11.96 -1.46 11.95
CA LEU A 187 -10.79 -0.82 12.51
C LEU A 187 -10.58 0.53 11.81
N SER A 188 -10.52 1.61 12.58
CA SER A 188 -10.32 2.95 12.01
C SER A 188 -8.91 3.12 11.42
N ARG A 189 -8.75 4.09 10.50
CA ARG A 189 -7.45 4.50 9.95
C ARG A 189 -6.43 4.81 11.05
N GLU A 190 -6.85 5.57 12.06
CA GLU A 190 -5.98 5.96 13.17
C GLU A 190 -5.57 4.74 14.03
N GLU A 191 -6.48 3.79 14.26
CA GLU A 191 -6.15 2.58 15.00
C GLU A 191 -5.21 1.64 14.23
N ASN A 192 -5.35 1.54 12.90
CA ASN A 192 -4.37 0.85 12.05
C ASN A 192 -2.95 1.36 12.31
N ILE A 193 -2.75 2.68 12.18
CA ILE A 193 -1.47 3.33 12.43
C ILE A 193 -0.99 3.11 13.87
N LYS A 194 -1.87 3.26 14.86
CA LYS A 194 -1.53 3.03 16.27
C LYS A 194 -1.09 1.59 16.54
N ILE A 195 -1.67 0.59 15.87
CA ILE A 195 -1.27 -0.81 16.01
C ILE A 195 0.10 -1.01 15.38
N TRP A 196 0.26 -0.63 14.10
CA TRP A 196 1.48 -0.92 13.35
C TRP A 196 2.70 -0.19 13.89
N ALA A 197 2.57 1.08 14.28
CA ALA A 197 3.66 1.88 14.83
C ALA A 197 4.23 1.34 16.17
N GLN A 198 3.61 0.33 16.78
CA GLN A 198 4.14 -0.34 17.98
C GLN A 198 5.15 -1.44 17.67
N TYR A 199 5.24 -1.88 16.40
CA TYR A 199 6.08 -3.00 16.00
C TYR A 199 7.48 -2.54 15.57
N PRO A 200 8.57 -3.14 16.10
CA PRO A 200 9.94 -2.70 15.84
C PRO A 200 10.36 -2.58 14.37
N HIS A 201 9.81 -3.42 13.48
CA HIS A 201 10.14 -3.40 12.06
C HIS A 201 9.17 -2.53 11.23
N CYS A 202 8.08 -2.02 11.81
CA CYS A 202 7.22 -1.06 11.14
C CYS A 202 7.76 0.36 11.33
N LEU A 203 8.02 1.05 10.23
CA LEU A 203 8.57 2.41 10.26
C LEU A 203 7.51 3.50 10.19
N VAL A 204 6.23 3.14 10.08
CA VAL A 204 5.11 4.10 10.05
C VAL A 204 5.10 4.93 11.33
N GLU A 205 5.01 6.24 11.16
CA GLU A 205 5.05 7.21 12.26
C GLU A 205 3.62 7.62 12.66
N ASN A 206 3.29 7.48 13.95
CA ASN A 206 1.95 7.78 14.45
C ASN A 206 1.76 9.25 14.86
N GLU A 207 2.84 10.02 14.94
CA GLU A 207 2.78 11.43 15.29
C GLU A 207 2.33 12.30 14.11
N VAL A 208 1.50 13.30 14.41
CA VAL A 208 1.15 14.34 13.45
C VAL A 208 2.40 15.15 13.12
N LYS A 209 2.77 15.17 11.85
CA LYS A 209 3.93 15.93 11.37
C LYS A 209 3.64 17.41 11.35
N LYS A 210 4.70 18.22 11.38
CA LYS A 210 4.61 19.67 11.26
C LYS A 210 5.55 20.17 10.18
N THR A 211 5.11 21.16 9.44
CA THR A 211 5.98 21.95 8.55
C THR A 211 6.94 22.81 9.38
N ALA A 212 7.94 23.40 8.74
CA ALA A 212 8.85 24.35 9.38
C ALA A 212 8.14 25.60 9.91
N SER A 213 6.98 25.96 9.34
CA SER A 213 6.13 27.06 9.85
C SER A 213 5.29 26.67 11.07
N GLY A 214 5.31 25.40 11.46
CA GLY A 214 4.53 24.86 12.58
C GLY A 214 3.09 24.44 12.22
N GLU A 215 2.73 24.46 10.93
CA GLU A 215 1.44 23.95 10.44
C GLU A 215 1.39 22.43 10.59
N GLU A 216 0.26 21.90 11.04
CA GLU A 216 0.03 20.45 11.07
C GLU A 216 -0.09 19.90 9.65
N VAL A 217 0.71 18.88 9.36
CA VAL A 217 0.67 18.18 8.08
C VAL A 217 -0.52 17.24 8.11
N TRP A 218 -1.37 17.36 7.11
CA TRP A 218 -2.59 16.56 7.01
C TRP A 218 -2.27 15.08 6.76
N GLY A 219 -3.12 14.19 7.25
CA GLY A 219 -3.02 12.74 7.04
C GLY A 219 -2.38 12.01 8.22
N LEU A 220 -2.48 10.68 8.19
CA LEU A 220 -1.97 9.78 9.24
C LEU A 220 -0.82 8.92 8.71
N GLY A 221 0.18 8.59 9.52
CA GLY A 221 1.25 7.70 9.06
C GLY A 221 2.26 8.34 8.11
N ASN A 222 2.18 9.66 7.89
CA ASN A 222 3.14 10.37 7.05
C ASN A 222 4.56 10.13 7.58
N THR A 223 5.42 9.52 6.77
CA THR A 223 6.72 9.00 7.22
C THR A 223 7.81 9.36 6.23
N THR A 224 9.02 9.61 6.72
CA THR A 224 10.22 9.67 5.88
C THR A 224 11.22 8.62 6.34
N VAL A 225 11.82 7.89 5.40
CA VAL A 225 12.83 6.87 5.65
C VAL A 225 14.03 7.15 4.74
N ASN A 226 15.22 7.29 5.34
CA ASN A 226 16.47 7.45 4.59
C ASN A 226 17.17 6.11 4.43
N LEU A 227 17.61 5.79 3.23
CA LEU A 227 18.49 4.65 2.95
C LEU A 227 19.94 5.16 2.91
N LEU A 228 20.81 4.54 3.70
CA LEU A 228 22.21 4.95 3.81
C LEU A 228 23.13 4.06 2.98
N GLY A 229 24.22 4.65 2.50
CA GLY A 229 25.31 3.98 1.80
C GLY A 229 26.65 4.17 2.49
N ALA A 230 27.72 4.17 1.70
CA ALA A 230 29.08 4.31 2.20
C ALA A 230 29.23 5.54 3.12
N GLY A 231 29.92 5.36 4.25
CA GLY A 231 30.17 6.45 5.21
C GLY A 231 28.90 7.02 5.85
N TYR A 232 27.80 6.27 5.86
CA TYR A 232 26.49 6.70 6.36
C TYR A 232 25.89 7.91 5.60
N GLN A 233 26.31 8.12 4.35
CA GLN A 233 25.69 9.13 3.49
C GLN A 233 24.32 8.67 3.02
N ILE A 234 23.36 9.61 2.92
CA ILE A 234 22.03 9.31 2.39
C ILE A 234 22.16 8.99 0.90
N THR A 235 21.71 7.80 0.52
CA THR A 235 21.64 7.31 -0.85
C THR A 235 20.27 7.56 -1.47
N GLN A 236 19.20 7.47 -0.69
CA GLN A 236 17.84 7.73 -1.17
C GLN A 236 16.95 8.13 0.00
N THR A 237 16.06 9.09 -0.21
CA THR A 237 14.99 9.41 0.72
C THR A 237 13.67 8.86 0.19
N MET A 238 12.92 8.16 1.03
CA MET A 238 11.58 7.65 0.72
C MET A 238 10.57 8.40 1.57
N VAL A 239 9.57 9.02 0.93
CA VAL A 239 8.51 9.78 1.60
C VAL A 239 7.18 9.06 1.38
N PHE A 240 6.51 8.68 2.47
CA PHE A 240 5.22 8.00 2.47
C PHE A 240 4.16 8.99 2.94
N LEU A 241 3.13 9.23 2.13
CA LEU A 241 2.04 10.15 2.45
C LEU A 241 0.69 9.45 2.43
N ASP A 242 -0.18 9.84 3.36
CA ASP A 242 -1.60 9.47 3.35
C ASP A 242 -2.33 10.29 2.28
N SER A 243 -2.78 9.62 1.23
CA SER A 243 -3.55 10.25 0.15
C SER A 243 -5.04 10.41 0.47
N GLY A 244 -5.50 9.91 1.63
CA GLY A 244 -6.89 9.95 2.07
C GLY A 244 -7.74 8.79 1.55
N ASN A 245 -9.05 8.98 1.57
CA ASN A 245 -10.04 8.03 1.05
C ASN A 245 -11.04 8.69 0.10
N ARG A 246 -11.81 9.66 0.61
CA ARG A 246 -12.82 10.43 -0.10
C ARG A 246 -12.68 11.88 0.35
N ILE A 247 -12.96 12.82 -0.54
CA ILE A 247 -12.90 14.23 -0.20
C ILE A 247 -13.82 14.55 0.98
N SER A 248 -13.32 15.34 1.93
CA SER A 248 -14.14 15.80 3.05
C SER A 248 -15.18 16.82 2.57
N THR A 249 -16.37 16.83 3.18
CA THR A 249 -17.39 17.86 2.92
C THR A 249 -16.84 19.29 3.11
N LYS A 250 -15.88 19.46 4.02
CA LYS A 250 -15.19 20.75 4.25
C LYS A 250 -14.35 21.15 3.03
N ASP A 251 -13.55 20.23 2.49
CA ASP A 251 -12.72 20.50 1.32
C ASP A 251 -13.53 20.66 0.05
N TYR A 252 -14.54 19.82 -0.18
CA TYR A 252 -15.48 19.97 -1.29
C TYR A 252 -16.09 21.37 -1.31
N ASN A 253 -16.69 21.81 -0.20
CA ASN A 253 -17.29 23.15 -0.10
C ASN A 253 -16.27 24.28 -0.27
N ARG A 254 -15.04 24.11 0.26
CA ARG A 254 -13.96 25.08 0.09
C ARG A 254 -13.57 25.23 -1.38
N LEU A 255 -13.42 24.12 -2.11
CA LEU A 255 -13.03 24.11 -3.52
C LEU A 255 -14.16 24.64 -4.42
N LYS A 256 -15.43 24.26 -4.18
CA LYS A 256 -16.58 24.85 -4.88
C LYS A 256 -16.64 26.36 -4.71
N LYS A 257 -16.41 26.86 -3.47
CA LYS A 257 -16.37 28.30 -3.19
C LYS A 257 -15.19 29.01 -3.86
N ALA A 258 -14.07 28.30 -4.07
CA ALA A 258 -12.91 28.78 -4.80
C ALA A 258 -13.10 28.75 -6.33
N GLY A 259 -14.24 28.26 -6.83
CA GLY A 259 -14.57 28.26 -8.26
C GLY A 259 -14.20 26.98 -8.99
N VAL A 260 -13.82 25.89 -8.30
CA VAL A 260 -13.61 24.58 -8.92
C VAL A 260 -14.97 24.03 -9.36
N THR A 261 -15.19 23.90 -10.66
CA THR A 261 -16.47 23.46 -11.24
C THR A 261 -16.57 21.94 -11.35
N ASP A 262 -15.47 21.31 -11.72
CA ASP A 262 -15.39 19.90 -12.13
C ASP A 262 -14.90 19.06 -10.94
N ILE A 263 -15.65 19.09 -9.85
CA ILE A 263 -15.40 18.30 -8.65
C ILE A 263 -16.72 17.75 -8.11
N GLU A 264 -16.75 16.45 -7.86
CA GLU A 264 -17.92 15.76 -7.34
C GLU A 264 -17.85 15.61 -5.81
N ASP A 265 -19.01 15.62 -5.16
CA ASP A 265 -19.09 15.29 -3.73
C ASP A 265 -18.80 13.79 -3.56
N GLY A 266 -17.87 13.45 -2.66
CA GLY A 266 -17.42 12.07 -2.49
C GLY A 266 -16.47 11.56 -3.57
N CYS A 267 -15.86 12.42 -4.39
CA CYS A 267 -14.71 12.03 -5.22
C CYS A 267 -13.54 11.53 -4.35
N TYR A 268 -12.54 10.91 -4.97
CA TYR A 268 -11.33 10.52 -4.25
C TYR A 268 -10.59 11.74 -3.68
N ASP A 269 -9.93 11.52 -2.54
CA ASP A 269 -9.22 12.59 -1.86
C ASP A 269 -7.87 12.91 -2.54
N PHE A 270 -7.27 14.02 -2.17
CA PHE A 270 -6.02 14.53 -2.77
C PHE A 270 -5.00 14.94 -1.70
N LEU A 271 -3.71 14.92 -2.05
CA LEU A 271 -2.63 15.42 -1.18
C LEU A 271 -2.81 16.91 -0.86
N LYS A 272 -2.79 17.26 0.43
CA LYS A 272 -3.04 18.64 0.89
C LYS A 272 -1.79 19.50 0.76
N GLN A 273 -2.01 20.82 0.74
CA GLN A 273 -0.91 21.78 0.66
C GLN A 273 0.12 21.62 1.78
N SER A 274 -0.30 21.28 3.00
CA SER A 274 0.64 21.05 4.11
C SER A 274 1.51 19.80 3.89
N GLN A 275 1.00 18.77 3.20
CA GLN A 275 1.78 17.60 2.78
C GLN A 275 2.76 17.95 1.67
N ILE A 276 2.34 18.75 0.67
CA ILE A 276 3.22 19.21 -0.42
C ILE A 276 4.37 20.05 0.14
N THR A 277 4.08 20.99 1.04
CA THR A 277 5.08 21.80 1.74
C THR A 277 6.03 20.92 2.55
N TRP A 278 5.48 19.96 3.31
CA TRP A 278 6.30 19.04 4.11
C TRP A 278 7.19 18.14 3.25
N PHE A 279 6.67 17.62 2.12
CA PHE A 279 7.45 16.87 1.14
C PHE A 279 8.62 17.70 0.61
N GLU A 280 8.37 18.94 0.17
CA GLU A 280 9.43 19.85 -0.27
C GLU A 280 10.51 20.07 0.81
N GLU A 281 10.11 20.29 2.06
CA GLU A 281 11.04 20.43 3.16
C GLU A 281 11.91 19.18 3.38
N ARG A 282 11.33 17.98 3.30
CA ARG A 282 12.09 16.72 3.44
C ARG A 282 13.09 16.54 2.30
N VAL A 283 12.67 16.79 1.06
CA VAL A 283 13.53 16.73 -0.13
C VAL A 283 14.70 17.69 0.00
N ARG A 284 14.43 18.96 0.35
CA ARG A 284 15.47 19.99 0.50
C ARG A 284 16.41 19.70 1.68
N ALA A 285 15.90 19.16 2.78
CA ALA A 285 16.72 18.79 3.92
C ALA A 285 17.70 17.64 3.58
N ALA A 286 17.24 16.62 2.84
CA ALA A 286 18.12 15.56 2.34
C ALA A 286 19.17 16.12 1.37
N ALA A 287 18.75 16.95 0.41
CA ALA A 287 19.63 17.59 -0.57
C ALA A 287 20.70 18.49 0.06
N ALA A 288 20.41 19.12 1.20
CA ALA A 288 21.38 19.92 1.95
C ALA A 288 22.50 19.07 2.59
N LEU A 289 22.25 17.77 2.82
CA LEU A 289 23.22 16.82 3.38
C LEU A 289 24.01 16.08 2.28
N ASN A 290 23.37 15.81 1.14
CA ASN A 290 23.99 15.23 -0.04
C ASN A 290 23.28 15.76 -1.29
N GLU A 291 23.94 16.62 -2.08
CA GLU A 291 23.30 17.29 -3.22
C GLU A 291 22.88 16.36 -4.37
N ASN A 292 23.43 15.14 -4.39
CA ASN A 292 23.16 14.11 -5.39
C ASN A 292 22.04 13.15 -4.95
N VAL A 293 21.59 13.24 -3.70
CA VAL A 293 20.51 12.39 -3.19
C VAL A 293 19.21 12.70 -3.92
N ARG A 294 18.43 11.66 -4.19
CA ARG A 294 17.07 11.80 -4.71
C ARG A 294 16.05 11.28 -3.71
N SER A 295 14.81 11.71 -3.93
CA SER A 295 13.63 11.35 -3.14
C SER A 295 12.59 10.63 -4.00
N MET A 296 11.94 9.63 -3.41
CA MET A 296 10.79 8.92 -3.98
C MET A 296 9.55 9.23 -3.15
N LEU A 297 8.41 9.44 -3.82
CA LEU A 297 7.11 9.57 -3.16
C LEU A 297 6.35 8.23 -3.23
N PHE A 298 5.75 7.82 -2.12
CA PHE A 298 4.85 6.68 -2.03
C PHE A 298 3.49 7.16 -1.52
N ILE A 299 2.43 6.84 -2.27
CA ILE A 299 1.03 7.14 -1.95
C ILE A 299 0.15 5.95 -2.32
N HIS A 300 -1.16 6.03 -2.08
CA HIS A 300 -2.08 5.01 -2.59
C HIS A 300 -2.91 5.56 -3.76
N ILE A 301 -3.74 6.59 -3.51
CA ILE A 301 -4.59 7.21 -4.54
C ILE A 301 -3.68 7.95 -5.53
N PRO A 302 -3.78 7.66 -6.84
CA PRO A 302 -2.90 8.22 -7.86
C PRO A 302 -3.07 9.74 -8.01
N LEU A 303 -2.03 10.40 -8.54
CA LEU A 303 -2.13 11.81 -8.92
C LEU A 303 -2.99 11.96 -10.17
N VAL A 304 -3.59 13.13 -10.36
CA VAL A 304 -4.49 13.38 -11.51
C VAL A 304 -3.78 13.27 -12.85
N GLU A 305 -2.48 13.49 -12.88
CA GLU A 305 -1.64 13.31 -14.06
C GLU A 305 -1.65 11.87 -14.58
N MET A 306 -1.91 10.90 -13.69
CA MET A 306 -2.05 9.49 -14.03
C MET A 306 -3.31 9.16 -14.84
N SER A 307 -4.25 10.10 -14.95
CA SER A 307 -5.37 9.99 -15.89
C SER A 307 -5.01 10.30 -17.35
N ASN A 308 -3.76 10.66 -17.66
CA ASN A 308 -3.29 10.95 -19.03
C ASN A 308 -2.96 9.70 -19.86
N ILE A 309 -3.41 8.54 -19.40
CA ILE A 309 -3.41 7.25 -20.09
C ILE A 309 -4.78 6.58 -19.84
N LYS A 310 -5.32 5.87 -20.83
CA LYS A 310 -6.53 5.04 -20.64
C LYS A 310 -6.66 3.97 -21.72
N LEU A 311 -7.47 2.95 -21.42
CA LEU A 311 -8.02 2.04 -22.42
C LEU A 311 -9.22 2.70 -23.11
N LEU A 312 -9.05 3.05 -24.39
CA LEU A 312 -10.13 3.57 -25.23
C LEU A 312 -10.93 2.41 -25.81
N GLU A 313 -12.17 2.25 -25.39
CA GLU A 313 -13.07 1.21 -25.92
C GLU A 313 -13.24 1.30 -27.44
N ALA A 314 -13.32 0.13 -28.08
CA ALA A 314 -13.52 0.00 -29.52
C ALA A 314 -14.78 0.73 -29.98
N GLY A 315 -14.64 1.54 -31.03
CA GLY A 315 -15.72 2.38 -31.56
C GLY A 315 -15.88 3.74 -30.86
N SER A 316 -15.14 3.99 -29.78
CA SER A 316 -15.06 5.32 -29.17
C SER A 316 -14.21 6.27 -30.02
N VAL A 317 -14.46 7.58 -29.87
CA VAL A 317 -13.70 8.63 -30.58
C VAL A 317 -12.47 8.98 -29.75
N LYS A 318 -11.27 8.69 -30.28
CA LYS A 318 -10.02 9.14 -29.68
C LYS A 318 -9.98 10.68 -29.64
N PRO A 319 -9.71 11.31 -28.48
CA PRO A 319 -9.55 12.76 -28.44
C PRO A 319 -8.39 13.25 -29.33
N ALA A 320 -8.48 14.50 -29.80
CA ALA A 320 -7.54 15.05 -30.77
C ALA A 320 -6.12 15.23 -30.20
N ASP A 321 -6.01 15.52 -28.91
CA ASP A 321 -4.75 15.73 -28.18
C ASP A 321 -4.15 14.43 -27.61
N TRP A 322 -4.58 13.27 -28.11
CA TRP A 322 -4.13 11.94 -27.67
C TRP A 322 -3.60 11.12 -28.85
N TYR A 323 -2.70 10.19 -28.58
CA TYR A 323 -2.16 9.24 -29.54
C TYR A 323 -2.39 7.79 -29.07
N TYR A 324 -2.40 6.84 -30.01
CA TYR A 324 -2.42 5.41 -29.68
C TYR A 324 -1.02 5.00 -29.26
N ALA A 325 -0.86 4.45 -28.04
CA ALA A 325 0.43 4.01 -27.54
C ALA A 325 0.99 2.85 -28.36
N TYR A 326 0.12 1.91 -28.73
CA TYR A 326 0.46 0.70 -29.49
C TYR A 326 -0.50 0.54 -30.68
N PRO A 327 -0.39 1.38 -31.73
CA PRO A 327 -1.36 1.39 -32.84
C PRO A 327 -1.41 0.07 -33.61
N ASP A 328 -0.35 -0.73 -33.55
CA ASP A 328 -0.26 -2.04 -34.20
C ASP A 328 -0.62 -3.20 -33.26
N ASN A 329 -0.92 -2.93 -31.99
CA ASN A 329 -1.24 -3.93 -30.97
C ASN A 329 -2.48 -3.52 -30.13
N PRO A 330 -3.67 -3.44 -30.77
CA PRO A 330 -4.91 -3.21 -30.03
C PRO A 330 -5.22 -4.35 -29.06
N TYR A 331 -6.02 -4.05 -28.04
CA TYR A 331 -6.44 -5.01 -27.04
C TYR A 331 -7.65 -5.81 -27.50
N TYR A 332 -7.56 -7.15 -27.42
CA TYR A 332 -8.62 -8.09 -27.76
C TYR A 332 -9.01 -8.95 -26.56
N VAL A 333 -10.30 -9.28 -26.47
CA VAL A 333 -10.83 -10.34 -25.60
C VAL A 333 -11.36 -11.44 -26.49
N GLY A 334 -10.73 -12.60 -26.45
CA GLY A 334 -10.94 -13.65 -27.45
C GLY A 334 -10.63 -13.16 -28.86
N ASN A 335 -11.65 -13.12 -29.73
CA ASN A 335 -11.55 -12.59 -31.09
C ASN A 335 -12.20 -11.20 -31.24
N GLU A 336 -12.70 -10.61 -30.16
CA GLU A 336 -13.40 -9.33 -30.18
C GLU A 336 -12.42 -8.20 -29.84
N LEU A 337 -12.39 -7.17 -30.70
CA LEU A 337 -11.62 -5.96 -30.45
C LEU A 337 -12.25 -5.22 -29.28
N TYR A 338 -11.52 -5.11 -28.17
CA TYR A 338 -11.99 -4.43 -26.98
C TYR A 338 -11.64 -2.94 -26.99
N GLY A 339 -10.42 -2.59 -27.39
CA GLY A 339 -9.99 -1.19 -27.40
C GLY A 339 -8.51 -0.99 -27.64
N ASP A 340 -8.06 0.24 -27.46
CA ASP A 340 -6.67 0.65 -27.63
C ASP A 340 -6.17 1.44 -26.43
N ILE A 341 -4.91 1.24 -26.04
CA ILE A 341 -4.27 2.13 -25.06
C ILE A 341 -3.97 3.46 -25.75
N ILE A 342 -4.49 4.55 -25.20
CA ILE A 342 -4.22 5.91 -25.65
C ILE A 342 -3.52 6.72 -24.56
N VAL A 343 -2.63 7.61 -24.99
CA VAL A 343 -1.85 8.49 -24.11
C VAL A 343 -2.01 9.92 -24.59
N LYS A 344 -2.11 10.86 -23.65
CA LYS A 344 -2.22 12.28 -23.96
C LYS A 344 -0.88 12.83 -24.48
N ASN A 345 -0.92 13.72 -25.47
CA ASN A 345 0.27 14.35 -26.02
C ASN A 345 1.11 15.03 -24.91
N GLY A 346 2.42 14.79 -24.94
CA GLY A 346 3.36 15.27 -23.92
C GLY A 346 3.59 14.30 -22.76
N TRP A 347 2.90 13.16 -22.75
CA TRP A 347 3.15 12.03 -21.86
C TRP A 347 3.61 10.82 -22.66
N HIS A 348 4.42 9.98 -22.01
CA HIS A 348 5.02 8.78 -22.60
C HIS A 348 4.85 7.61 -21.66
N ILE A 349 4.62 6.44 -22.22
CA ILE A 349 4.47 5.18 -21.50
C ILE A 349 5.76 4.36 -21.61
N VAL A 350 6.10 3.62 -20.56
CA VAL A 350 7.31 2.78 -20.53
C VAL A 350 6.98 1.35 -20.96
N GLY A 351 7.73 0.85 -21.94
CA GLY A 351 7.65 -0.54 -22.41
C GLY A 351 6.26 -0.89 -22.93
N ASP A 352 5.71 -2.00 -22.46
CA ASP A 352 4.32 -2.46 -22.71
C ASP A 352 3.44 -2.37 -21.46
N THR A 353 3.77 -1.47 -20.52
CA THR A 353 2.88 -1.22 -19.39
C THR A 353 1.54 -0.66 -19.87
N ALA A 354 0.46 -0.86 -19.12
CA ALA A 354 -0.87 -0.44 -19.53
C ALA A 354 -1.83 -0.26 -18.34
N SER A 355 -2.87 0.53 -18.57
CA SER A 355 -4.04 0.60 -17.70
C SER A 355 -5.21 -0.08 -18.40
N TYR A 356 -5.80 -1.08 -17.75
CA TYR A 356 -6.98 -1.78 -18.24
C TYR A 356 -8.27 -1.34 -17.55
N GLU A 357 -8.18 -0.25 -16.80
CA GLU A 357 -9.29 0.47 -16.18
C GLU A 357 -9.03 1.99 -16.25
N ASP A 358 -10.04 2.77 -15.86
CA ASP A 358 -9.87 4.21 -15.69
C ASP A 358 -8.97 4.52 -14.49
N CYS A 359 -8.27 5.66 -14.54
CA CYS A 359 -7.51 6.16 -13.41
C CYS A 359 -8.47 6.75 -12.37
N TYR A 360 -8.60 6.10 -11.22
CA TYR A 360 -9.45 6.56 -10.12
C TYR A 360 -8.72 7.55 -9.20
N CYS A 361 -8.21 8.63 -9.77
CA CYS A 361 -7.59 9.74 -9.03
C CYS A 361 -8.65 10.70 -8.46
N SER A 362 -8.21 11.71 -7.69
CA SER A 362 -9.07 12.83 -7.31
C SER A 362 -9.51 13.64 -8.53
N ASP A 363 -10.68 14.29 -8.45
CA ASP A 363 -11.10 15.28 -9.45
C ASP A 363 -10.28 16.58 -9.36
N TYR A 364 -9.58 16.80 -8.24
CA TYR A 364 -8.83 18.01 -7.98
C TYR A 364 -7.32 17.83 -8.13
N ASN A 365 -6.71 18.59 -9.03
CA ASN A 365 -5.25 18.71 -9.11
C ASN A 365 -4.71 19.52 -7.93
N SER A 366 -3.96 18.88 -7.03
CA SER A 366 -3.36 19.54 -5.88
C SER A 366 -2.09 20.33 -6.20
N GLY A 367 -1.51 20.17 -7.39
CA GLY A 367 -0.20 20.72 -7.76
C GLY A 367 0.98 19.91 -7.23
N MET A 368 0.75 18.69 -6.73
CA MET A 368 1.84 17.83 -6.24
C MET A 368 2.84 17.49 -7.35
N TYR A 369 2.37 17.10 -8.53
CA TYR A 369 3.27 16.76 -9.64
C TYR A 369 4.10 17.97 -10.08
N ASP A 370 3.48 19.15 -10.20
CA ASP A 370 4.21 20.40 -10.48
C ASP A 370 5.32 20.67 -9.45
N LYS A 371 5.04 20.42 -8.16
CA LYS A 371 6.06 20.53 -7.10
C LYS A 371 7.18 19.49 -7.27
N MET A 372 6.85 18.26 -7.66
CA MET A 372 7.87 17.25 -7.96
C MET A 372 8.75 17.70 -9.14
N VAL A 373 8.16 18.24 -10.21
CA VAL A 373 8.87 18.79 -11.37
C VAL A 373 9.78 19.97 -10.96
N GLU A 374 9.30 20.89 -10.12
CA GLU A 374 10.13 21.96 -9.55
C GLU A 374 11.36 21.41 -8.80
N LEU A 375 11.20 20.28 -8.11
CA LEU A 375 12.22 19.63 -7.29
C LEU A 375 12.99 18.53 -8.00
N ARG A 376 12.83 18.36 -9.32
CA ARG A 376 13.33 17.18 -10.07
C ARG A 376 14.83 16.92 -10.02
N LYS A 377 15.64 17.92 -9.66
CA LYS A 377 17.05 17.70 -9.33
C LYS A 377 17.21 16.63 -8.23
N TRP A 378 16.26 16.56 -7.30
CA TRP A 378 16.27 15.73 -6.10
C TRP A 378 15.06 14.79 -5.99
N VAL A 379 14.28 14.61 -7.06
CA VAL A 379 13.11 13.73 -7.09
C VAL A 379 13.16 12.87 -8.35
N ASN A 380 12.95 11.56 -8.23
CA ASN A 380 13.07 10.62 -9.36
C ASN A 380 11.80 9.82 -9.66
N ALA A 381 10.97 9.50 -8.66
CA ALA A 381 9.76 8.71 -8.90
C ALA A 381 8.65 8.91 -7.87
N LEU A 382 7.44 8.60 -8.31
CA LEU A 382 6.27 8.35 -7.48
C LEU A 382 5.84 6.90 -7.66
N PHE A 383 5.45 6.24 -6.56
CA PHE A 383 4.88 4.91 -6.54
C PHE A 383 3.49 4.92 -5.88
N CYS A 384 2.48 4.34 -6.54
CA CYS A 384 1.11 4.27 -6.02
C CYS A 384 0.46 2.89 -6.21
N GLY A 385 -0.77 2.75 -5.70
CA GLY A 385 -1.62 1.56 -5.82
C GLY A 385 -2.96 1.91 -6.46
N HIS A 386 -4.05 1.42 -5.86
CA HIS A 386 -5.46 1.82 -6.06
C HIS A 386 -6.16 1.19 -7.27
N ASP A 387 -5.53 1.29 -8.44
CA ASP A 387 -6.11 0.75 -9.67
C ASP A 387 -5.63 -0.71 -9.86
N HIS A 388 -6.53 -1.66 -9.58
CA HIS A 388 -6.21 -3.08 -9.42
C HIS A 388 -5.67 -3.79 -10.68
N ILE A 389 -6.05 -3.38 -11.89
CA ILE A 389 -5.61 -3.91 -13.19
C ILE A 389 -4.83 -2.85 -13.97
N ASN A 390 -4.08 -2.02 -13.25
CA ASN A 390 -3.17 -1.03 -13.80
C ASN A 390 -1.73 -1.37 -13.40
N ASN A 391 -0.82 -1.40 -14.38
CA ASN A 391 0.61 -1.52 -14.14
C ASN A 391 1.41 -0.43 -14.85
N THR A 392 0.77 0.68 -15.19
CA THR A 392 1.39 1.73 -16.00
C THR A 392 2.60 2.35 -15.30
N ILE A 393 3.68 2.52 -16.06
CA ILE A 393 4.75 3.45 -15.71
C ILE A 393 4.81 4.47 -16.85
N PHE A 394 4.70 5.74 -16.52
CA PHE A 394 4.66 6.80 -17.52
C PHE A 394 5.31 8.09 -17.01
N TYR A 395 5.68 8.97 -17.92
CA TYR A 395 6.50 10.14 -17.64
C TYR A 395 6.27 11.27 -18.66
N GLN A 396 6.80 12.45 -18.37
CA GLN A 396 6.97 13.52 -19.35
C GLN A 396 8.45 13.74 -19.66
N ASP A 397 8.72 14.24 -20.85
CA ASP A 397 10.09 14.56 -21.25
C ASP A 397 10.77 15.54 -20.30
N ALA A 398 12.01 15.18 -20.00
CA ALA A 398 12.95 15.99 -19.28
C ALA A 398 13.59 17.04 -20.20
N PRO A 399 13.74 18.30 -19.75
CA PRO A 399 14.83 19.16 -20.23
C PRO A 399 16.18 18.42 -20.24
N VAL A 400 16.98 18.66 -21.28
CA VAL A 400 18.28 18.00 -21.46
C VAL A 400 19.17 18.23 -20.24
N GLY A 401 19.67 17.14 -19.64
CA GLY A 401 20.55 17.17 -18.48
C GLY A 401 19.85 17.18 -17.12
N GLU A 402 18.52 17.06 -17.09
CA GLU A 402 17.73 16.97 -15.87
C GLU A 402 17.01 15.61 -15.75
N ASN A 403 16.60 15.23 -14.54
CA ASN A 403 16.08 13.89 -14.26
C ASN A 403 14.60 13.74 -14.64
N THR A 404 14.28 12.71 -15.43
CA THR A 404 12.89 12.26 -15.62
C THR A 404 12.25 11.87 -14.30
N ILE A 405 10.98 12.27 -14.10
CA ILE A 405 10.16 11.83 -12.97
C ILE A 405 9.22 10.75 -13.50
N TYR A 406 9.33 9.56 -12.94
CA TYR A 406 8.45 8.44 -13.30
C TYR A 406 7.27 8.37 -12.36
N LEU A 407 6.08 8.19 -12.93
CA LEU A 407 4.83 7.96 -12.25
C LEU A 407 4.51 6.46 -12.39
N CYS A 408 4.71 5.70 -11.31
CA CYS A 408 4.69 4.24 -11.32
C CYS A 408 3.48 3.69 -10.55
N TYR A 409 2.59 2.97 -11.23
CA TYR A 409 1.66 2.07 -10.56
C TYR A 409 2.38 0.80 -10.10
N GLY A 410 2.14 0.44 -8.85
CA GLY A 410 2.40 -0.89 -8.33
C GLY A 410 1.43 -1.89 -8.94
N ILE A 411 1.89 -3.11 -9.20
CA ILE A 411 1.02 -4.18 -9.69
C ILE A 411 0.15 -4.67 -8.52
N GLY A 412 -1.16 -4.77 -8.73
CA GLY A 412 -2.08 -5.34 -7.75
C GLY A 412 -1.61 -6.70 -7.24
N SER A 413 -1.43 -6.82 -5.92
CA SER A 413 -0.87 -8.02 -5.29
C SER A 413 -1.91 -9.03 -4.83
N GLY A 414 -3.16 -8.59 -4.64
CA GLY A 414 -4.26 -9.38 -4.09
C GLY A 414 -5.11 -10.07 -5.14
N LEU A 415 -5.66 -11.21 -4.77
CA LEU A 415 -6.64 -11.94 -5.61
C LEU A 415 -8.09 -11.64 -5.25
N GLN A 416 -8.31 -10.89 -4.17
CA GLN A 416 -9.65 -10.50 -3.73
C GLN A 416 -10.17 -9.27 -4.48
N SER A 417 -9.28 -8.41 -4.98
CA SER A 417 -9.64 -7.33 -5.90
C SER A 417 -9.96 -7.89 -7.28
N TYR A 418 -10.83 -7.22 -8.03
CA TYR A 418 -11.20 -7.65 -9.38
C TYR A 418 -9.99 -7.69 -10.31
N ASN A 419 -9.91 -8.73 -11.12
CA ASN A 419 -8.88 -8.95 -12.14
C ASN A 419 -9.47 -8.75 -13.56
N LEU A 420 -8.62 -8.93 -14.59
CA LEU A 420 -9.05 -8.79 -15.99
C LEU A 420 -10.25 -9.69 -16.32
N TYR A 421 -10.22 -10.96 -15.89
CA TYR A 421 -11.29 -11.91 -16.15
C TYR A 421 -12.63 -11.47 -15.55
N SER A 422 -12.63 -11.06 -14.28
CA SER A 422 -13.84 -10.60 -13.59
C SER A 422 -14.41 -9.30 -14.15
N GLN A 423 -13.60 -8.49 -14.83
CA GLN A 423 -14.01 -7.30 -15.57
C GLN A 423 -14.39 -7.58 -17.03
N GLY A 424 -14.38 -8.85 -17.47
CA GLY A 424 -14.67 -9.23 -18.86
C GLY A 424 -13.56 -8.83 -19.85
N LEU A 425 -12.36 -8.56 -19.35
CA LEU A 425 -11.18 -8.16 -20.10
C LEU A 425 -10.23 -9.33 -20.40
N SER A 426 -10.56 -10.54 -19.98
CA SER A 426 -9.82 -11.78 -20.31
C SER A 426 -10.78 -12.95 -20.39
N ASP A 427 -10.46 -13.94 -21.23
CA ASP A 427 -11.20 -15.22 -21.33
C ASP A 427 -10.79 -16.22 -20.25
N THR A 428 -9.68 -15.95 -19.56
CA THR A 428 -9.09 -16.82 -18.54
C THR A 428 -8.91 -16.06 -17.23
N ASP A 429 -9.29 -16.70 -16.11
CA ASP A 429 -9.11 -16.21 -14.74
C ASP A 429 -7.64 -16.22 -14.28
N ASP A 430 -6.72 -15.98 -15.22
CA ASP A 430 -5.30 -16.01 -14.97
C ASP A 430 -4.84 -14.80 -14.13
N TYR A 431 -3.69 -14.99 -13.51
CA TYR A 431 -3.02 -14.01 -12.69
C TYR A 431 -2.18 -13.03 -13.52
N HIS A 432 -2.48 -12.79 -14.81
CA HIS A 432 -1.52 -12.12 -15.71
C HIS A 432 -1.11 -10.71 -15.25
N LEU A 433 -1.97 -9.98 -14.54
CA LEU A 433 -1.63 -8.66 -13.98
C LEU A 433 -1.53 -8.68 -12.45
N ARG A 434 -1.32 -9.84 -11.83
CA ARG A 434 -1.11 -9.96 -10.38
C ARG A 434 0.35 -10.19 -10.08
N GLY A 435 0.86 -9.48 -9.08
CA GLY A 435 2.28 -9.49 -8.83
C GLY A 435 2.74 -8.52 -7.76
N TYR A 436 3.98 -8.10 -7.89
CA TYR A 436 4.62 -7.11 -7.04
C TYR A 436 5.68 -6.37 -7.85
N GLN A 437 6.08 -5.20 -7.34
CA GLN A 437 7.13 -4.40 -7.95
C GLN A 437 8.43 -4.57 -7.16
N LYS A 438 9.54 -4.74 -7.87
CA LYS A 438 10.89 -4.79 -7.29
C LYS A 438 11.63 -3.53 -7.75
N ILE A 439 12.05 -2.73 -6.78
CA ILE A 439 12.75 -1.46 -6.98
C ILE A 439 14.18 -1.64 -6.46
N MET A 440 15.15 -1.53 -7.35
CA MET A 440 16.57 -1.61 -7.00
C MET A 440 17.13 -0.20 -6.97
N ILE A 441 17.65 0.26 -5.83
CA ILE A 441 18.16 1.64 -5.68
C ILE A 441 19.68 1.61 -5.56
N ASN A 442 20.34 2.19 -6.53
CA ASN A 442 21.80 2.22 -6.63
C ASN A 442 22.41 3.27 -5.68
N SER A 443 23.72 3.17 -5.44
CA SER A 443 24.47 4.06 -4.54
C SER A 443 24.48 5.54 -4.96
N ASP A 444 24.15 5.84 -6.21
CA ASP A 444 24.08 7.18 -6.80
C ASP A 444 22.64 7.72 -6.95
N SER A 445 21.67 7.09 -6.25
CA SER A 445 20.24 7.39 -6.33
C SER A 445 19.58 7.13 -7.69
N THR A 446 20.28 6.53 -8.66
CA THR A 446 19.62 5.91 -9.81
C THR A 446 18.91 4.64 -9.35
N PHE A 447 17.95 4.17 -10.14
CA PHE A 447 17.13 3.05 -9.74
C PHE A 447 16.66 2.23 -10.93
N ASP A 448 16.36 0.96 -10.65
CA ASP A 448 15.71 0.06 -11.57
C ASP A 448 14.33 -0.29 -11.04
N VAL A 449 13.40 -0.58 -11.96
CA VAL A 449 12.06 -1.02 -11.63
C VAL A 449 11.72 -2.26 -12.43
N TYR A 450 11.32 -3.32 -11.72
CA TYR A 450 10.86 -4.58 -12.31
C TYR A 450 9.43 -4.83 -11.87
N GLN A 451 8.59 -5.26 -12.81
CA GLN A 451 7.21 -5.62 -12.55
C GLN A 451 7.05 -7.13 -12.67
N ILE A 452 7.04 -7.82 -11.53
CA ILE A 452 7.08 -9.29 -11.49
C ILE A 452 5.66 -9.84 -11.35
N ARG A 453 5.23 -10.65 -12.33
CA ARG A 453 3.93 -11.30 -12.35
C ARG A 453 4.01 -12.66 -11.66
N TYR A 454 3.00 -13.03 -10.87
CA TYR A 454 2.96 -14.35 -10.21
C TYR A 454 2.86 -15.50 -11.22
N ALA A 455 2.21 -15.26 -12.36
CA ALA A 455 2.10 -16.24 -13.44
C ALA A 455 3.44 -16.58 -14.10
N ASP A 456 4.41 -15.66 -14.08
CA ASP A 456 5.76 -15.87 -14.60
C ASP A 456 6.79 -15.08 -13.79
N THR A 457 7.20 -15.66 -12.68
CA THR A 457 8.20 -15.04 -11.80
C THR A 457 9.63 -15.15 -12.32
N THR A 458 9.84 -15.84 -13.45
CA THR A 458 11.17 -15.93 -14.10
C THR A 458 11.40 -14.81 -15.09
N ASN A 459 10.32 -14.20 -15.59
CA ASN A 459 10.39 -13.07 -16.49
C ASN A 459 10.52 -11.75 -15.71
N GLU A 460 11.75 -11.47 -15.27
CA GLU A 460 12.11 -10.23 -14.58
C GLU A 460 12.36 -9.09 -15.57
N MET A 461 11.30 -8.60 -16.21
CA MET A 461 11.47 -7.48 -17.14
C MET A 461 11.69 -6.17 -16.40
N ALA A 462 12.87 -5.58 -16.64
CA ALA A 462 13.16 -4.21 -16.25
C ALA A 462 12.31 -3.25 -17.08
N ARG A 463 11.70 -2.27 -16.40
CA ARG A 463 11.00 -1.14 -17.00
C ARG A 463 11.87 0.11 -16.99
N ILE A 464 12.64 0.25 -15.93
CA ILE A 464 13.62 1.32 -15.74
C ILE A 464 14.94 0.65 -15.37
N ILE A 465 16.05 1.11 -15.94
CA ILE A 465 17.41 0.71 -15.60
C ILE A 465 18.26 1.96 -15.40
N ASN A 466 18.89 2.09 -14.23
CA ASN A 466 19.69 3.26 -13.84
C ASN A 466 18.97 4.61 -14.06
N GLY A 467 17.65 4.65 -13.86
CA GLY A 467 16.83 5.84 -14.07
C GLY A 467 16.43 6.14 -15.52
N GLU A 468 16.81 5.29 -16.47
CA GLU A 468 16.39 5.39 -17.88
C GLU A 468 15.34 4.31 -18.19
N HIS A 469 14.29 4.68 -18.92
CA HIS A 469 13.26 3.73 -19.33
C HIS A 469 13.80 2.75 -20.39
N VAL A 470 13.18 1.58 -20.46
CA VAL A 470 13.48 0.56 -21.45
C VAL A 470 12.19 0.17 -22.18
N ASP A 471 12.21 0.22 -23.51
CA ASP A 471 11.07 -0.09 -24.38
C ASP A 471 10.84 -1.61 -24.58
N THR A 472 11.18 -2.42 -23.58
CA THR A 472 10.98 -3.88 -23.62
C THR A 472 9.51 -4.25 -23.48
N ILE A 473 9.04 -5.16 -24.35
CA ILE A 473 7.68 -5.70 -24.39
C ILE A 473 7.64 -7.07 -23.69
N TYR A 474 6.58 -7.36 -22.94
CA TYR A 474 6.34 -8.67 -22.33
C TYR A 474 5.94 -9.65 -23.42
N GLU A 475 6.88 -10.53 -23.76
CA GLU A 475 6.55 -11.79 -24.42
C GLU A 475 6.34 -12.82 -23.31
N PRO A 476 5.10 -13.30 -23.08
CA PRO A 476 4.91 -14.46 -22.22
C PRO A 476 5.77 -15.58 -22.80
N ASN A 477 6.55 -16.27 -21.97
CA ASN A 477 7.16 -17.52 -22.39
C ASN A 477 6.03 -18.36 -23.01
N GLN A 478 6.08 -18.62 -24.33
CA GLN A 478 5.23 -19.62 -24.95
C GLN A 478 5.38 -20.84 -24.07
N LYS A 479 4.27 -21.24 -23.42
CA LYS A 479 4.19 -22.27 -22.39
C LYS A 479 5.42 -23.19 -22.43
N ALA A 480 6.11 -23.33 -21.30
CA ALA A 480 6.81 -24.57 -21.03
C ALA A 480 5.78 -25.69 -21.20
N SER A 481 5.73 -26.24 -22.41
CA SER A 481 5.01 -27.44 -22.75
C SER A 481 5.85 -28.54 -22.14
N ASP A 482 5.48 -28.97 -20.94
CA ASP A 482 5.73 -30.30 -20.42
C ASP A 482 4.61 -30.70 -19.44
#